data_AF-A0A3M1DE03-F1
#
_entry.id   AF-A0A3M1DE03-F1
#
_cell.length_a   1.000
_cell.length_b   1.000
_cell.length_c   1.000
_cell.angle_alpha   90.00
_cell.angle_beta   90.00
_cell.angle_gamma   90.00
#
_symmetry.space_group_name_H-M   'P 1'
#
loop_
_entity.id
_entity.type
_entity.pdbx_description
1 polymer ?
#
loop_
_entity_poly.entity_id
_entity_poly.type
_entity_poly.pdbx_seq_one_letter_code
_entity_poly.pdbx_strand_id
1 'polypeptide(L)'
;MAKPAEILKSLRNIIRLERTDYEFGDRAVVGGLARYAETWFQQAGQAFGPEAMPWVEAIARRLQEYSALPREQRPVAIQDILQLLETGPKGVHAAERPAGVSEASVSAAPPSVTPRAVPIASVPETPVPVQPAPMPSPVALEAPPPPPRAPKSRPEGPRPPKPAPSVPTEEPPGLKAPVTTIRGVGRKQAERLARLGIHT
;
A
#
# COMPACT_ATOMS: atom_id res chain seq x y z
N MET A 1 -15.02 8.13 12.83
CA MET A 1 -14.20 6.90 12.78
C MET A 1 -14.85 5.89 11.85
N ALA A 2 -14.07 5.18 11.04
CA ALA A 2 -14.59 4.09 10.22
C ALA A 2 -14.84 2.85 11.10
N LYS A 3 -15.88 2.07 10.78
CA LYS A 3 -16.23 0.86 11.53
C LYS A 3 -15.22 -0.26 11.20
N PRO A 4 -14.77 -1.09 12.17
CA PRO A 4 -13.81 -2.17 11.92
C PRO A 4 -14.25 -3.12 10.79
N ALA A 5 -15.55 -3.45 10.73
CA ALA A 5 -16.12 -4.27 9.67
C ALA A 5 -15.99 -3.65 8.25
N GLU A 6 -16.10 -2.33 8.12
CA GLU A 6 -15.96 -1.65 6.81
C GLU A 6 -14.49 -1.56 6.38
N ILE A 7 -13.55 -1.47 7.33
CA ILE A 7 -12.10 -1.48 7.07
C ILE A 7 -11.66 -2.84 6.50
N LEU A 8 -12.10 -3.95 7.09
CA LEU A 8 -11.81 -5.30 6.59
C LEU A 8 -12.51 -5.58 5.25
N LYS A 9 -13.75 -5.14 5.09
CA LYS A 9 -14.51 -5.24 3.84
C LYS A 9 -13.81 -4.48 2.70
N SER A 10 -13.24 -3.31 2.98
CA SER A 10 -12.51 -2.51 2.00
C SER A 10 -11.23 -3.22 1.54
N LEU A 11 -10.40 -3.68 2.49
CA LEU A 11 -9.20 -4.47 2.17
C LEU A 11 -9.55 -5.75 1.39
N ARG A 12 -10.55 -6.53 1.84
CA ARG A 12 -10.97 -7.76 1.16
C ARG A 12 -11.53 -7.49 -0.25
N ASN A 13 -12.14 -6.33 -0.49
CA ASN A 13 -12.58 -5.93 -1.82
C ASN A 13 -11.40 -5.59 -2.74
N ILE A 14 -10.42 -4.84 -2.24
CA ILE A 14 -9.18 -4.50 -2.96
C ILE A 14 -8.40 -5.77 -3.34
N ILE A 15 -8.20 -6.68 -2.39
CA ILE A 15 -7.51 -7.96 -2.60
C ILE A 15 -8.24 -8.85 -3.63
N ARG A 16 -9.57 -8.78 -3.69
CA ARG A 16 -10.37 -9.48 -4.71
C ARG A 16 -10.20 -8.88 -6.11
N LEU A 17 -10.17 -7.56 -6.23
CA LEU A 17 -9.88 -6.86 -7.50
C LEU A 17 -8.48 -7.23 -8.00
N GLU A 18 -7.48 -7.28 -7.11
CA GLU A 18 -6.10 -7.65 -7.47
C GLU A 18 -6.03 -9.05 -8.13
N ARG A 19 -6.84 -9.99 -7.66
CA ARG A 19 -6.98 -11.35 -8.22
C ARG A 19 -7.83 -11.43 -9.50
N THR A 20 -8.80 -10.54 -9.68
CA THR A 20 -9.85 -10.66 -10.71
C THR A 20 -9.59 -9.77 -11.93
N ASP A 21 -9.16 -8.53 -11.69
CA ASP A 21 -9.10 -7.47 -12.71
C ASP A 21 -7.65 -7.05 -13.03
N TYR A 22 -6.70 -7.28 -12.12
CA TYR A 22 -5.33 -6.78 -12.24
C TYR A 22 -4.25 -7.88 -12.36
N GLU A 23 -4.64 -9.16 -12.42
CA GLU A 23 -3.73 -10.30 -12.60
C GLU A 23 -2.54 -10.31 -11.62
N PHE A 24 -2.81 -10.00 -10.35
CA PHE A 24 -1.79 -9.86 -9.31
C PHE A 24 -0.77 -8.73 -9.62
N GLY A 25 -1.27 -7.62 -10.16
CA GLY A 25 -0.48 -6.54 -10.75
C GLY A 25 0.10 -5.53 -9.76
N ASP A 26 -0.35 -5.52 -8.51
CA ASP A 26 -0.18 -4.42 -7.54
C ASP A 26 -0.85 -3.12 -8.02
N ARG A 27 -2.05 -3.25 -8.59
CA ARG A 27 -2.78 -2.17 -9.28
C ARG A 27 -4.24 -2.01 -8.85
N ALA A 28 -4.73 -2.78 -7.88
CA ALA A 28 -6.09 -2.65 -7.37
C ALA A 28 -6.37 -1.30 -6.66
N VAL A 29 -5.32 -0.53 -6.36
CA VAL A 29 -5.36 0.77 -5.68
C VAL A 29 -4.38 1.76 -6.32
N VAL A 30 -4.71 3.05 -6.24
CA VAL A 30 -3.84 4.12 -6.75
C VAL A 30 -2.55 4.20 -5.92
N GLY A 31 -1.44 3.77 -6.52
CA GLY A 31 -0.13 3.76 -5.87
C GLY A 31 0.27 2.43 -5.22
N GLY A 32 -0.45 1.33 -5.51
CA GLY A 32 -0.08 -0.03 -5.06
C GLY A 32 -0.49 -0.37 -3.63
N LEU A 33 -0.50 -1.67 -3.32
CA LEU A 33 -0.93 -2.21 -2.03
C LEU A 33 -0.01 -1.79 -0.89
N ALA A 34 1.29 -1.62 -1.14
CA ALA A 34 2.22 -1.14 -0.13
C ALA A 34 1.82 0.23 0.45
N ARG A 35 1.45 1.19 -0.42
CA ARG A 35 0.99 2.53 -0.01
C ARG A 35 -0.40 2.51 0.63
N TYR A 36 -1.27 1.62 0.16
CA TYR A 36 -2.56 1.38 0.82
C TYR A 36 -2.39 0.75 2.21
N ALA A 37 -1.39 -0.11 2.41
CA ALA A 37 -1.12 -0.78 3.68
C ALA A 37 -0.83 0.21 4.80
N GLU A 38 -0.05 1.27 4.56
CA GLU A 38 0.18 2.34 5.54
C GLU A 38 -1.13 3.03 5.96
N THR A 39 -1.98 3.36 4.98
CA THR A 39 -3.28 4.00 5.24
C THR A 39 -4.23 3.07 5.98
N TRP A 40 -4.25 1.80 5.59
CA TRP A 40 -5.07 0.76 6.20
C TRP A 40 -4.63 0.43 7.62
N PHE A 41 -3.31 0.36 7.88
CA PHE A 41 -2.72 0.15 9.21
C PHE A 41 -3.20 1.22 10.20
N GLN A 42 -3.13 2.50 9.82
CA GLN A 42 -3.60 3.60 10.65
C GLN A 42 -5.11 3.52 10.94
N GLN A 43 -5.92 3.18 9.93
CA GLN A 43 -7.36 3.02 10.09
C GLN A 43 -7.73 1.82 10.97
N ALA A 44 -7.07 0.68 10.76
CA ALA A 44 -7.31 -0.55 11.51
C ALA A 44 -6.84 -0.43 12.96
N GLY A 45 -5.66 0.13 13.22
CA GLY A 45 -5.17 0.39 14.59
C GLY A 45 -6.15 1.26 15.40
N GLN A 46 -6.70 2.32 14.79
CA GLN A 46 -7.72 3.16 15.44
C GLN A 46 -9.08 2.45 15.65
N ALA A 47 -9.44 1.48 14.81
CA ALA A 47 -10.76 0.83 14.84
C ALA A 47 -10.81 -0.48 15.63
N PHE A 48 -9.69 -1.19 15.77
CA PHE A 48 -9.57 -2.43 16.53
C PHE A 48 -8.84 -2.25 17.87
N GLY A 49 -8.06 -1.17 18.04
CA GLY A 49 -7.35 -0.87 19.29
C GLY A 49 -6.05 -1.68 19.48
N PRO A 50 -5.35 -1.45 20.61
CA PRO A 50 -4.00 -1.98 20.85
C PRO A 50 -3.92 -3.51 20.87
N GLU A 51 -4.96 -4.20 21.32
CA GLU A 51 -5.01 -5.67 21.37
C GLU A 51 -4.88 -6.30 19.96
N ALA A 52 -5.38 -5.63 18.92
CA ALA A 52 -5.29 -6.12 17.55
C ALA A 52 -4.06 -5.63 16.78
N MET A 53 -3.24 -4.73 17.34
CA MET A 53 -2.08 -4.14 16.66
C MET A 53 -1.11 -5.17 16.05
N PRO A 54 -0.68 -6.26 16.73
CA PRO A 54 0.22 -7.24 16.10
C PRO A 54 -0.41 -7.92 14.88
N TRP A 55 -1.74 -8.11 14.85
CA TRP A 55 -2.44 -8.66 13.68
C TRP A 55 -2.56 -7.65 12.54
N VAL A 56 -2.85 -6.39 12.88
CA VAL A 56 -2.88 -5.28 11.91
C VAL A 56 -1.49 -5.05 11.31
N GLU A 57 -0.42 -5.10 12.10
CA GLU A 57 0.96 -5.03 11.64
C GLU A 57 1.31 -6.22 10.73
N ALA A 58 1.00 -7.44 11.14
CA ALA A 58 1.25 -8.65 10.37
C ALA A 58 0.57 -8.63 8.99
N ILE A 59 -0.65 -8.06 8.88
CA ILE A 59 -1.34 -7.85 7.60
C ILE A 59 -0.66 -6.72 6.80
N ALA A 60 -0.40 -5.57 7.42
CA ALA A 60 0.18 -4.41 6.74
C ALA A 60 1.56 -4.72 6.14
N ARG A 61 2.41 -5.44 6.90
CA ARG A 61 3.72 -5.91 6.44
C ARG A 61 3.60 -6.81 5.21
N ARG A 62 2.70 -7.81 5.23
CA ARG A 62 2.46 -8.70 4.08
C ARG A 62 1.98 -7.96 2.83
N LEU A 63 1.17 -6.91 3.00
CA LEU A 63 0.72 -6.04 1.90
C LEU A 63 1.86 -5.19 1.31
N GLN A 64 2.88 -4.85 2.11
CA GLN A 64 4.08 -4.17 1.63
C GLN A 64 5.03 -5.16 0.92
N GLU A 65 5.31 -6.31 1.54
CA GLU A 65 6.12 -7.38 0.95
C GLU A 65 5.53 -7.88 -0.38
N TYR A 66 4.19 -7.89 -0.52
CA TYR A 66 3.49 -8.22 -1.76
C TYR A 66 3.94 -7.41 -2.98
N SER A 67 4.15 -6.09 -2.82
CA SER A 67 4.54 -5.21 -3.93
C SER A 67 5.94 -5.59 -4.46
N ALA A 68 6.84 -6.01 -3.56
CA ALA A 68 8.19 -6.46 -3.88
C ALA A 68 8.26 -7.90 -4.44
N LEU A 69 7.25 -8.74 -4.19
CA LEU A 69 7.23 -10.14 -4.66
C LEU A 69 7.08 -10.23 -6.18
N PRO A 70 7.76 -11.18 -6.85
CA PRO A 70 7.57 -11.47 -8.27
C PRO A 70 6.19 -12.11 -8.51
N ARG A 71 5.64 -11.90 -9.72
CA ARG A 71 4.22 -12.23 -10.02
C ARG A 71 3.83 -13.68 -9.76
N GLU A 72 4.75 -14.63 -9.88
CA GLU A 72 4.49 -16.06 -9.64
C GLU A 72 4.21 -16.38 -8.17
N GLN A 73 4.74 -15.58 -7.24
CA GLN A 73 4.62 -15.78 -5.79
C GLN A 73 3.44 -14.98 -5.21
N ARG A 74 2.96 -13.96 -5.94
CA ARG A 74 1.83 -13.11 -5.55
C ARG A 74 0.51 -13.85 -5.28
N PRO A 75 0.10 -14.91 -6.03
CA PRO A 75 -1.11 -15.67 -5.70
C PRO A 75 -1.05 -16.32 -4.32
N VAL A 76 0.11 -16.82 -3.92
CA VAL A 76 0.34 -17.44 -2.60
C VAL A 76 0.27 -16.37 -1.50
N ALA A 77 0.93 -15.23 -1.70
CA ALA A 77 0.86 -14.11 -0.76
C ALA A 77 -0.58 -13.57 -0.56
N ILE A 78 -1.39 -13.50 -1.63
CA ILE A 78 -2.81 -13.10 -1.54
C ILE A 78 -3.63 -14.12 -0.75
N GLN A 79 -3.39 -15.42 -0.94
CA GLN A 79 -4.03 -16.46 -0.13
C GLN A 79 -3.66 -16.35 1.35
N ASP A 80 -2.38 -16.14 1.67
CA ASP A 80 -1.90 -16.00 3.05
C ASP A 80 -2.49 -14.76 3.74
N ILE A 81 -2.56 -13.62 3.02
CA ILE A 81 -3.24 -12.40 3.49
C ILE A 81 -4.73 -12.67 3.76
N LEU A 82 -5.45 -13.35 2.85
CA LEU A 82 -6.86 -13.67 3.06
C LEU A 82 -7.08 -14.60 4.26
N GLN A 83 -6.25 -15.63 4.41
CA GLN A 83 -6.32 -16.57 5.53
C GLN A 83 -6.03 -15.86 6.87
N LEU A 84 -5.08 -14.92 6.91
CA LEU A 84 -4.82 -14.10 8.08
C LEU A 84 -5.99 -13.16 8.41
N LEU A 85 -6.67 -12.61 7.39
CA LEU A 85 -7.91 -11.83 7.56
C LEU A 85 -9.06 -12.66 8.14
N GLU A 86 -9.20 -13.92 7.72
CA GLU A 86 -10.25 -14.84 8.19
C GLU A 86 -9.98 -15.36 9.60
N THR A 87 -8.72 -15.56 9.98
CA THR A 87 -8.33 -15.98 11.34
C THR A 87 -8.59 -14.87 12.38
N GLY A 88 -8.49 -13.60 11.97
CA GLY A 88 -8.77 -12.45 12.82
C GLY A 88 -7.70 -12.17 13.90
N PRO A 89 -7.89 -11.10 14.70
CA PRO A 89 -6.87 -10.65 15.67
C PRO A 89 -6.57 -11.64 16.78
N LYS A 90 -7.45 -12.62 17.03
CA LYS A 90 -7.21 -13.68 18.03
C LYS A 90 -6.21 -14.75 17.55
N GLY A 91 -5.96 -14.84 16.23
CA GLY A 91 -5.04 -15.83 15.66
C GLY A 91 -3.58 -15.57 15.96
N VAL A 92 -3.14 -14.31 15.95
CA VAL A 92 -1.71 -13.98 16.12
C VAL A 92 -1.25 -14.18 17.55
N HIS A 93 -2.05 -13.80 18.55
CA HIS A 93 -1.75 -14.03 19.97
C HIS A 93 -1.65 -15.52 20.34
N ALA A 94 -2.26 -16.40 19.54
CA ALA A 94 -2.11 -17.84 19.70
C ALA A 94 -0.79 -18.38 19.08
N ALA A 95 -0.33 -17.77 17.99
CA ALA A 95 0.93 -18.13 17.32
C ALA A 95 2.17 -17.49 17.98
N GLU A 96 2.00 -16.34 18.64
CA GLU A 96 3.04 -15.62 19.40
C GLU A 96 3.05 -15.93 20.90
N ARG A 97 2.46 -17.04 21.34
CA ARG A 97 2.96 -17.68 22.57
C ARG A 97 4.28 -18.34 22.21
N PRO A 98 5.46 -17.80 22.60
CA PRO A 98 6.65 -18.62 22.59
C PRO A 98 6.33 -19.87 23.40
N ALA A 99 6.62 -21.04 22.82
CA ALA A 99 6.62 -22.27 23.58
C ALA A 99 7.47 -21.99 24.83
N GLY A 100 6.84 -22.03 26.00
CA GLY A 100 7.53 -21.78 27.25
C GLY A 100 8.73 -22.71 27.26
N VAL A 101 9.93 -22.14 27.22
CA VAL A 101 11.14 -22.93 27.38
C VAL A 101 11.02 -23.56 28.75
N SER A 102 10.70 -24.86 28.76
CA SER A 102 10.74 -25.66 29.97
C SER A 102 12.09 -25.39 30.60
N GLU A 103 12.03 -24.86 31.81
CA GLU A 103 13.16 -24.47 32.61
C GLU A 103 14.01 -25.72 32.89
N ALA A 104 14.89 -26.04 31.94
CA ALA A 104 15.89 -27.06 32.07
C ALA A 104 16.87 -26.56 33.11
N SER A 105 16.58 -26.92 34.37
CA SER A 105 17.35 -26.57 35.54
C SER A 105 18.82 -26.92 35.33
N VAL A 106 19.64 -25.90 35.09
CA VAL A 106 21.09 -25.94 35.26
C VAL A 106 21.47 -24.93 36.33
N SER A 107 20.88 -25.11 37.52
CA SER A 107 21.28 -24.38 38.72
C SER A 107 22.59 -24.95 39.26
N ALA A 108 23.73 -24.36 38.84
CA ALA A 108 25.03 -24.53 39.48
C ALA A 108 26.02 -23.39 39.15
N ALA A 109 25.85 -22.26 39.85
CA ALA A 109 26.83 -21.24 40.25
C ALA A 109 28.03 -20.82 39.34
N PRO A 110 28.30 -19.50 39.19
CA PRO A 110 29.57 -18.98 38.68
C PRO A 110 30.66 -18.95 39.77
N PRO A 111 31.93 -18.79 39.38
CA PRO A 111 32.79 -17.84 40.10
C PRO A 111 33.55 -16.86 39.18
N SER A 112 33.67 -15.63 39.67
CA SER A 112 34.42 -14.54 39.04
C SER A 112 35.93 -14.82 38.91
N VAL A 113 36.55 -14.26 37.87
CA VAL A 113 37.93 -13.74 37.95
C VAL A 113 38.02 -12.41 37.19
N THR A 114 38.85 -11.51 37.71
CA THR A 114 38.76 -10.05 37.49
C THR A 114 39.72 -9.54 36.39
N PRO A 115 39.49 -8.36 35.78
CA PRO A 115 40.36 -7.81 34.74
C PRO A 115 41.58 -7.07 35.31
N ARG A 116 42.75 -7.11 34.65
CA ARG A 116 43.88 -6.22 35.01
C ARG A 116 44.94 -5.96 33.91
N ALA A 117 45.02 -4.68 33.54
CA ALA A 117 46.19 -3.89 33.15
C ALA A 117 46.99 -4.18 31.85
N VAL A 118 47.04 -3.15 30.99
CA VAL A 118 48.08 -2.87 29.98
C VAL A 118 49.33 -2.23 30.61
N PRO A 119 50.49 -2.27 29.93
CA PRO A 119 51.08 -1.03 29.38
C PRO A 119 51.68 -1.22 27.97
N ILE A 120 51.40 -0.35 26.98
CA ILE A 120 52.13 0.89 26.60
C ILE A 120 53.59 0.67 26.15
N ALA A 121 53.85 0.88 24.85
CA ALA A 121 54.87 1.80 24.29
C ALA A 121 55.39 1.38 22.89
N SER A 122 55.06 2.13 21.83
CA SER A 122 56.03 2.61 20.80
C SER A 122 55.33 3.41 19.68
N VAL A 123 55.54 4.72 19.72
CA VAL A 123 55.54 5.70 18.61
C VAL A 123 56.79 6.56 18.88
N PRO A 124 57.57 6.96 17.86
CA PRO A 124 57.18 7.87 16.77
C PRO A 124 57.56 7.30 15.38
N GLU A 125 57.57 7.97 14.22
CA GLU A 125 57.59 9.41 13.90
C GLU A 125 57.03 9.67 12.48
N THR A 126 56.70 10.92 12.14
CA THR A 126 56.29 11.36 10.78
C THR A 126 57.47 12.09 10.11
N PRO A 127 57.65 11.99 8.78
CA PRO A 127 57.35 13.20 8.00
C PRO A 127 56.73 12.95 6.60
N VAL A 128 55.86 13.89 6.21
CA VAL A 128 55.43 14.22 4.83
C VAL A 128 56.62 14.88 4.07
N PRO A 129 56.72 14.87 2.71
CA PRO A 129 55.71 15.25 1.71
C PRO A 129 55.67 14.28 0.48
N VAL A 130 55.10 14.52 -0.71
CA VAL A 130 54.59 15.70 -1.46
C VAL A 130 53.31 15.35 -2.27
N GLN A 131 52.61 16.37 -2.76
CA GLN A 131 51.58 16.31 -3.82
C GLN A 131 52.23 16.62 -5.19
N PRO A 132 51.60 16.27 -6.34
CA PRO A 132 50.73 17.27 -6.96
C PRO A 132 49.45 16.72 -7.63
N ALA A 133 48.43 17.57 -7.72
CA ALA A 133 47.30 17.38 -8.63
C ALA A 133 47.76 17.52 -10.10
N PRO A 134 46.94 17.05 -11.06
CA PRO A 134 46.28 18.06 -11.88
C PRO A 134 44.82 17.76 -12.26
N MET A 135 43.97 18.78 -12.15
CA MET A 135 42.97 19.09 -13.18
C MET A 135 43.43 20.39 -13.86
N PRO A 136 43.33 20.49 -15.19
CA PRO A 136 42.19 21.22 -15.78
C PRO A 136 41.67 20.57 -17.09
N SER A 137 40.34 20.48 -17.27
CA SER A 137 39.54 21.28 -18.24
C SER A 137 39.66 20.83 -19.73
N PRO A 138 38.61 20.96 -20.59
CA PRO A 138 37.65 22.06 -20.60
C PRO A 138 36.15 21.72 -20.72
N VAL A 139 35.36 22.65 -20.16
CA VAL A 139 34.11 23.22 -20.67
C VAL A 139 33.49 22.54 -21.90
N ALA A 140 32.39 21.80 -21.67
CA ALA A 140 31.32 21.65 -22.65
C ALA A 140 30.02 22.20 -22.02
N LEU A 141 29.56 23.32 -22.57
CA LEU A 141 28.36 24.02 -22.16
C LEU A 141 27.12 23.28 -22.70
N GLU A 142 26.65 22.23 -22.02
CA GLU A 142 25.33 21.67 -22.31
C GLU A 142 24.26 22.37 -21.45
N ALA A 143 23.46 23.20 -22.12
CA ALA A 143 22.51 24.12 -21.51
C ALA A 143 21.32 23.38 -20.86
N PRO A 144 20.66 23.97 -19.83
CA PRO A 144 19.44 23.40 -19.28
C PRO A 144 18.34 23.28 -20.35
N PRO A 145 17.63 22.15 -20.46
CA PRO A 145 16.45 22.08 -21.30
C PRO A 145 15.38 23.05 -20.77
N PRO A 146 14.70 23.81 -21.65
CA PRO A 146 13.99 25.03 -21.26
C PRO A 146 12.63 24.81 -20.57
N PRO A 147 12.14 25.83 -19.82
CA PRO A 147 10.78 25.88 -19.28
C PRO A 147 9.70 25.99 -20.41
N PRO A 148 8.39 25.94 -20.10
CA PRO A 148 7.41 25.24 -20.93
C PRO A 148 7.05 25.94 -22.25
N ARG A 149 6.79 25.13 -23.28
CA ARG A 149 6.15 25.61 -24.52
C ARG A 149 4.65 25.81 -24.30
N ALA A 150 4.24 27.07 -24.25
CA ALA A 150 2.86 27.51 -24.46
C ALA A 150 2.34 27.08 -25.87
N PRO A 151 1.02 27.12 -26.13
CA PRO A 151 0.37 26.25 -27.11
C PRO A 151 0.74 26.60 -28.56
N LYS A 152 1.04 25.58 -29.36
CA LYS A 152 1.10 25.73 -30.83
C LYS A 152 -0.31 25.66 -31.41
N SER A 153 -0.82 26.82 -31.80
CA SER A 153 -2.01 26.93 -32.66
C SER A 153 -1.86 26.06 -33.89
N ARG A 154 -2.75 25.08 -34.06
CA ARG A 154 -2.84 24.26 -35.27
C ARG A 154 -3.79 24.97 -36.26
N PRO A 155 -3.43 25.14 -37.54
CA PRO A 155 -4.31 25.77 -38.51
C PRO A 155 -5.61 24.95 -38.70
N GLU A 156 -6.72 25.67 -38.77
CA GLU A 156 -8.05 25.11 -38.90
C GLU A 156 -8.34 24.77 -40.37
N GLY A 157 -8.18 23.49 -40.72
CA GLY A 157 -8.74 22.94 -41.96
C GLY A 157 -10.25 22.70 -41.81
N PRO A 158 -11.05 22.84 -42.87
CA PRO A 158 -12.50 22.73 -42.79
C PRO A 158 -12.91 21.35 -42.28
N ARG A 159 -13.58 21.33 -41.11
CA ARG A 159 -14.15 20.09 -40.56
C ARG A 159 -15.36 19.68 -41.42
N PRO A 160 -15.57 18.38 -41.67
CA PRO A 160 -16.84 17.91 -42.20
C PRO A 160 -17.98 18.29 -41.23
N PRO A 161 -19.20 18.57 -41.74
CA PRO A 161 -20.33 18.93 -40.89
C PRO A 161 -20.61 17.79 -39.90
N LYS A 162 -20.77 18.14 -38.63
CA LYS A 162 -21.20 17.17 -37.61
C LYS A 162 -22.58 16.62 -38.02
N PRO A 163 -22.83 15.29 -37.95
CA PRO A 163 -24.20 14.81 -37.92
C PRO A 163 -24.91 15.48 -36.74
N ALA A 164 -26.16 15.89 -36.95
CA ALA A 164 -26.95 16.58 -35.95
C ALA A 164 -27.09 15.74 -34.68
N PRO A 165 -27.16 16.36 -33.49
CA PRO A 165 -27.58 15.64 -32.29
C PRO A 165 -29.04 15.24 -32.48
N SER A 166 -29.29 13.97 -32.81
CA SER A 166 -30.62 13.38 -32.62
C SER A 166 -30.98 13.56 -31.16
N VAL A 167 -32.09 14.24 -30.92
CA VAL A 167 -32.64 14.50 -29.59
C VAL A 167 -32.79 13.19 -28.80
N PRO A 168 -32.44 13.21 -27.51
CA PRO A 168 -33.33 12.66 -26.51
C PRO A 168 -34.23 13.78 -26.01
N THR A 169 -35.48 13.77 -26.48
CA THR A 169 -36.57 14.33 -25.68
C THR A 169 -36.73 13.38 -24.50
N GLU A 170 -36.11 13.72 -23.38
CA GLU A 170 -36.48 13.14 -22.09
C GLU A 170 -36.50 14.29 -21.08
N GLU A 171 -37.71 14.60 -20.60
CA GLU A 171 -37.93 15.56 -19.52
C GLU A 171 -37.07 15.21 -18.31
N PRO A 172 -36.64 16.19 -17.48
CA PRO A 172 -35.95 15.89 -16.24
C PRO A 172 -36.82 14.91 -15.44
N PRO A 173 -36.38 13.66 -15.22
CA PRO A 173 -37.28 12.63 -14.74
C PRO A 173 -37.62 12.98 -13.29
N GLY A 174 -38.89 13.29 -13.07
CA GLY A 174 -39.37 13.82 -11.78
C GLY A 174 -39.24 12.79 -10.65
N LEU A 175 -39.87 13.09 -9.51
CA LEU A 175 -39.91 12.24 -8.28
C LEU A 175 -40.57 10.85 -8.45
N LYS A 176 -40.66 10.34 -9.69
CA LYS A 176 -41.21 9.04 -10.10
C LYS A 176 -40.24 8.23 -10.98
N ALA A 177 -39.00 8.70 -11.19
CA ALA A 177 -37.96 7.97 -11.91
C ALA A 177 -37.58 6.68 -11.17
N PRO A 178 -37.40 5.51 -11.82
CA PRO A 178 -36.99 4.30 -11.12
C PRO A 178 -35.58 4.46 -10.52
N VAL A 179 -35.36 3.94 -9.31
CA VAL A 179 -34.09 4.14 -8.56
C VAL A 179 -32.84 3.66 -9.33
N THR A 180 -32.99 2.78 -10.33
CA THR A 180 -31.93 2.38 -11.27
C THR A 180 -31.35 3.52 -12.11
N THR A 181 -32.08 4.63 -12.27
CA THR A 181 -31.63 5.84 -12.98
C THR A 181 -30.60 6.63 -12.15
N ILE A 182 -30.51 6.40 -10.83
CA ILE A 182 -29.50 7.02 -9.98
C ILE A 182 -28.13 6.42 -10.28
N ARG A 183 -27.18 7.27 -10.70
CA ARG A 183 -25.80 6.90 -11.04
C ARG A 183 -25.13 6.15 -9.87
N GLY A 184 -24.93 4.85 -10.03
CA GLY A 184 -24.34 3.95 -9.02
C GLY A 184 -25.31 2.92 -8.42
N VAL A 185 -26.62 3.03 -8.66
CA VAL A 185 -27.62 2.07 -8.20
C VAL A 185 -27.87 1.01 -9.28
N GLY A 186 -27.08 -0.06 -9.26
CA GLY A 186 -27.31 -1.23 -10.11
C GLY A 186 -28.56 -2.03 -9.72
N ARG A 187 -29.07 -2.88 -10.63
CA ARG A 187 -30.33 -3.65 -10.47
C ARG A 187 -30.50 -4.30 -9.09
N LYS A 188 -29.46 -5.00 -8.59
CA LYS A 188 -29.48 -5.67 -7.26
C LYS A 188 -29.67 -4.72 -6.06
N GLN A 189 -29.25 -3.46 -6.18
CA GLN A 189 -29.44 -2.46 -5.14
C GLN A 189 -30.83 -1.81 -5.25
N ALA A 190 -31.31 -1.55 -6.48
CA ALA A 190 -32.69 -1.10 -6.70
C ALA A 190 -33.71 -2.11 -6.15
N GLU A 191 -33.49 -3.41 -6.36
CA GLU A 191 -34.33 -4.48 -5.84
C GLU A 191 -34.35 -4.53 -4.29
N ARG A 192 -33.22 -4.21 -3.64
CA ARG A 192 -33.15 -4.07 -2.18
C ARG A 192 -33.88 -2.82 -1.67
N LEU A 193 -33.85 -1.72 -2.43
CA LEU A 193 -34.54 -0.47 -2.09
C LEU A 193 -36.07 -0.60 -2.30
N ALA A 194 -36.50 -1.30 -3.35
CA ALA A 194 -37.91 -1.66 -3.57
C ALA A 194 -38.50 -2.46 -2.40
N ARG A 195 -37.73 -3.42 -1.85
CA ARG A 195 -38.11 -4.17 -0.63
C ARG A 195 -38.24 -3.31 0.64
N LEU A 196 -37.75 -2.07 0.61
CA LEU A 196 -37.91 -1.05 1.67
C LEU A 196 -38.96 0.01 1.29
N GLY A 197 -39.76 -0.23 0.24
CA GLY A 197 -40.79 0.69 -0.27
C GLY A 197 -40.27 1.78 -1.22
N ILE A 198 -38.95 1.87 -1.44
CA ILE A 198 -38.31 2.93 -2.22
C ILE A 198 -38.18 2.49 -3.67
N HIS A 199 -39.12 2.93 -4.50
CA HIS A 199 -39.21 2.59 -5.92
C HIS A 199 -38.79 3.75 -6.84
N THR A 200 -38.79 4.97 -6.31
CA THR A 200 -38.63 6.25 -7.01
C THR A 200 -37.89 7.26 -6.15
#